data_AF-A0A2X2BG73-F1
#
_entry.id   AF-A0A2X2BG73-F1
#
_cell.length_a   1.000
_cell.length_b   1.000
_cell.length_c   1.000
_cell.angle_alpha   90.00
_cell.angle_beta   90.00
_cell.angle_gamma   90.00
#
_symmetry.space_group_name_H-M   'P 1'
#
loop_
_entity.id
_entity.type
_entity.pdbx_description
1 polymer ?
#
loop_
_entity_poly.entity_id
_entity_poly.type
_entity_poly.pdbx_seq_one_letter_code
_entity_poly.pdbx_strand_id
1 'polypeptide(L)'
;MLKKLRHTLLSTLIISGTFLSSITTAQACTRVVYLGENNQIITARSMDWKYEIGTNLWIFPQGMQRSGEAGDNSVQWQSKYGSVIASGYDISTTDGINEKGLVG
;
A
#
# COMPACT_ATOMS: atom_id res chain seq x y z
N MET A 1 36.87 0.37 -43.49
CA MET A 1 35.77 -0.44 -42.91
C MET A 1 35.89 -0.64 -41.39
N LEU A 2 37.04 -1.09 -40.87
CA LEU A 2 37.19 -1.41 -39.43
C LEU A 2 36.98 -0.23 -38.45
N LYS A 3 37.38 0.99 -38.82
CA LYS A 3 37.18 2.18 -37.96
C LYS A 3 35.69 2.53 -37.77
N LYS A 4 34.89 2.45 -38.84
CA LYS A 4 33.43 2.64 -38.77
C LYS A 4 32.78 1.58 -37.88
N LEU A 5 33.20 0.31 -38.02
CA LEU A 5 32.70 -0.79 -37.19
C LEU A 5 33.01 -0.58 -35.70
N ARG A 6 34.20 -0.03 -35.36
CA ARG A 6 34.62 0.24 -33.98
C ARG A 6 33.85 1.39 -33.32
N HIS A 7 33.50 2.43 -34.09
CA HIS A 7 32.70 3.55 -33.58
C HIS A 7 31.24 3.16 -33.36
N THR A 8 30.65 2.33 -34.24
CA THR A 8 29.30 1.80 -34.07
C THR A 8 29.18 0.88 -32.85
N LEU A 9 30.23 0.09 -32.56
CA LEU A 9 30.30 -0.77 -31.36
C LEU A 9 30.45 0.05 -30.07
N LEU A 10 31.23 1.14 -30.09
CA LEU A 10 31.38 2.01 -28.92
C LEU A 10 30.10 2.79 -28.60
N SER A 11 29.41 3.32 -29.61
CA SER A 11 28.17 4.08 -29.38
C SER A 11 27.03 3.19 -28.87
N THR A 12 26.92 1.95 -29.36
CA THR A 12 25.96 0.98 -28.84
C THR A 12 26.26 0.56 -27.40
N LEU A 13 27.52 0.43 -27.02
CA LEU A 13 27.91 0.12 -25.64
C LEU A 13 27.58 1.27 -24.65
N ILE A 14 27.81 2.52 -25.07
CA ILE A 14 27.54 3.71 -24.24
C ILE A 14 26.04 3.91 -24.02
N ILE A 15 25.21 3.72 -25.05
CA ILE A 15 23.74 3.83 -24.94
C ILE A 15 23.17 2.70 -24.07
N SER A 16 23.74 1.50 -24.15
CA SER A 16 23.31 0.38 -23.29
C SER A 16 23.66 0.61 -21.81
N GLY A 17 24.81 1.23 -21.53
CA GLY A 17 25.25 1.57 -20.17
C GLY A 17 24.40 2.64 -19.47
N THR A 18 23.87 3.63 -20.21
CA THR A 18 23.04 4.69 -19.62
C THR A 18 21.60 4.24 -19.32
N PHE A 19 21.09 3.23 -20.02
CA PHE A 19 19.74 2.70 -19.78
C PHE A 19 19.63 1.87 -18.47
N LEU A 20 20.72 1.25 -18.03
CA LEU A 20 20.76 0.47 -16.78
C LEU A 20 20.82 1.34 -15.51
N SER A 21 21.11 2.63 -15.65
CA SER A 21 21.29 3.55 -14.51
C SER A 21 19.98 4.21 -14.01
N SER A 22 18.83 3.87 -14.59
CA SER A 22 17.52 4.51 -14.34
C SER A 22 16.56 3.70 -13.45
N ILE A 23 17.04 2.71 -12.70
CA ILE A 23 16.18 1.93 -11.81
C ILE A 23 15.90 2.74 -10.54
N THR A 24 14.80 3.50 -10.53
CA THR A 24 14.24 4.07 -9.29
C THR A 24 13.11 3.18 -8.80
N THR A 25 13.40 2.24 -7.90
CA THR A 25 12.35 1.46 -7.21
C THR A 25 12.08 2.08 -5.84
N ALA A 26 10.95 2.76 -5.69
CA ALA A 26 10.40 3.16 -4.40
C ALA A 26 8.94 2.72 -4.30
N GLN A 27 8.70 1.59 -3.63
CA GLN A 27 7.39 1.15 -3.16
C GLN A 27 7.64 0.45 -1.81
N ALA A 28 7.63 1.15 -0.66
CA ALA A 28 6.51 1.83 -0.01
C ALA A 28 5.36 0.88 0.30
N CYS A 29 5.08 0.69 1.60
CA CYS A 29 4.12 -0.23 2.21
C CYS A 29 4.25 -1.69 1.75
N THR A 30 4.57 -2.60 2.68
CA THR A 30 4.59 -4.04 2.41
C THR A 30 3.43 -4.73 3.14
N ARG A 31 2.78 -5.72 2.51
CA ARG A 31 1.75 -6.56 3.13
C ARG A 31 2.02 -8.03 2.83
N VAL A 32 1.94 -8.88 3.85
CA VAL A 32 2.13 -10.33 3.71
C VAL A 32 1.03 -11.09 4.46
N VAL A 33 0.71 -12.29 3.99
CA VAL A 33 -0.19 -13.22 4.65
C VAL A 33 0.54 -14.53 4.88
N TYR A 34 0.69 -14.91 6.15
CA TYR A 34 1.19 -16.20 6.56
C TYR A 34 0.03 -17.20 6.64
N LEU A 35 0.22 -18.37 6.03
CA LEU A 35 -0.71 -19.49 6.03
C LEU A 35 -0.04 -20.66 6.77
N GLY A 36 -0.33 -20.77 8.06
CA GLY A 36 0.19 -21.81 8.94
C GLY A 36 -0.71 -23.05 9.02
N GLU A 37 -0.28 -24.02 9.82
CA GLU A 37 -1.07 -25.21 10.14
C GLU A 37 -2.33 -24.85 10.95
N ASN A 38 -3.31 -25.76 10.99
CA ASN A 38 -4.54 -25.62 11.78
C ASN A 38 -5.32 -24.31 11.52
N ASN A 39 -5.35 -23.86 10.26
CA ASN A 39 -5.99 -22.61 9.84
C ASN A 39 -5.44 -21.35 10.55
N GLN A 40 -4.17 -21.37 10.97
CA GLN A 40 -3.52 -20.17 11.50
C GLN A 40 -3.19 -19.20 10.35
N ILE A 41 -4.04 -18.19 10.17
CA ILE A 41 -3.86 -17.14 9.16
C ILE A 41 -3.44 -15.85 9.86
N ILE A 42 -2.28 -15.31 9.51
CA ILE A 42 -1.76 -14.06 10.08
C ILE A 42 -1.48 -13.09 8.95
N THR A 43 -2.02 -11.87 9.04
CA THR A 43 -1.70 -10.79 8.10
C THR A 43 -0.79 -9.79 8.80
N ALA A 44 0.29 -9.39 8.14
CA ALA A 44 1.20 -8.35 8.62
C ALA A 44 1.41 -7.27 7.55
N ARG A 45 1.62 -6.04 8.00
CA ARG A 45 1.84 -4.87 7.14
C ARG A 45 2.93 -3.96 7.72
N SER A 46 3.75 -3.38 6.84
CA SER A 46 4.54 -2.19 7.14
C SER A 46 3.91 -0.94 6.51
N MET A 47 3.94 0.18 7.23
CA MET A 47 3.48 1.48 6.71
C MET A 47 4.70 2.37 6.49
N ASP A 48 5.02 2.61 5.22
CA ASP A 48 6.17 3.43 4.85
C ASP A 48 5.67 4.77 4.32
N TRP A 49 6.02 5.85 5.03
CA TRP A 49 5.68 7.22 4.65
C TRP A 49 6.84 8.15 4.97
N LYS A 50 7.00 9.20 4.18
CA LYS A 50 8.15 10.11 4.32
C LYS A 50 8.11 10.94 5.61
N TYR A 51 6.91 11.22 6.10
CA TYR A 51 6.67 12.06 7.27
C TYR A 51 5.88 11.30 8.32
N GLU A 52 5.77 11.87 9.52
CA GLU A 52 4.87 11.33 10.53
C GLU A 52 3.42 11.38 10.03
N ILE A 53 2.70 10.28 10.20
CA ILE A 53 1.30 10.12 9.80
C ILE A 53 0.34 10.54 10.94
N GLY A 54 0.83 10.62 12.19
CA GLY A 54 -0.01 10.88 13.36
C GLY A 54 -1.05 9.78 13.58
N THR A 55 -0.63 8.51 13.46
CA THR A 55 -1.55 7.37 13.54
C THR A 55 -2.05 7.15 14.96
N ASN A 56 -3.37 7.05 15.10
CA ASN A 56 -4.04 6.62 16.32
C ASN A 56 -4.82 5.32 16.08
N LEU A 57 -5.12 4.61 17.16
CA LEU A 57 -6.00 3.45 17.13
C LEU A 57 -7.41 3.84 17.54
N TRP A 58 -8.38 3.37 16.77
CA TRP A 58 -9.80 3.62 17.03
C TRP A 58 -10.57 2.31 17.13
N ILE A 59 -11.49 2.28 18.09
CA ILE A 59 -12.50 1.22 18.21
C ILE A 59 -13.81 1.78 17.68
N PHE A 60 -14.39 1.04 16.74
CA PHE A 60 -15.61 1.39 16.06
C PHE A 60 -16.65 0.30 16.31
N PRO A 61 -17.73 0.57 17.08
CA PRO A 61 -18.77 -0.43 17.32
C PRO A 61 -19.59 -0.71 16.06
N GLN A 62 -20.21 -1.87 15.98
CA GLN A 62 -21.23 -2.17 14.95
C GLN A 62 -22.43 -1.20 15.07
N GLY A 63 -23.20 -1.07 13.99
CA GLY A 63 -24.40 -0.23 13.93
C GLY A 63 -24.16 1.26 13.67
N MET A 64 -22.93 1.72 13.51
CA MET A 64 -22.65 3.12 13.18
C MET A 64 -23.13 3.48 11.78
N GLN A 65 -23.79 4.63 11.66
CA GLN A 65 -24.10 5.24 10.37
C GLN A 65 -22.86 5.92 9.81
N ARG A 66 -22.57 5.69 8.53
CA ARG A 66 -21.42 6.23 7.82
C ARG A 66 -21.85 6.73 6.44
N SER A 67 -21.15 7.78 6.01
CA SER A 67 -21.27 8.42 4.72
C SER A 67 -19.92 8.36 4.01
N GLY A 68 -19.93 8.24 2.69
CA GLY A 68 -18.72 8.20 1.86
C GLY A 68 -17.99 9.54 1.73
N GLU A 69 -18.59 10.64 2.20
CA GLU A 69 -18.00 11.99 2.17
C GLU A 69 -17.46 12.42 0.79
N ALA A 70 -18.14 12.01 -0.29
CA ALA A 70 -17.77 12.27 -1.68
C ALA A 70 -18.66 13.32 -2.37
N GLY A 71 -19.43 14.09 -1.59
CA GLY A 71 -20.41 15.06 -2.08
C GLY A 71 -21.78 14.45 -2.38
N ASP A 72 -22.50 15.04 -3.34
CA ASP A 72 -23.84 14.57 -3.73
C ASP A 72 -23.81 13.11 -4.17
N ASN A 73 -24.82 12.33 -3.74
CA ASN A 73 -24.92 10.89 -3.96
C ASN A 73 -23.82 10.05 -3.28
N SER A 74 -23.21 10.56 -2.21
CA SER A 74 -22.34 9.74 -1.34
C SER A 74 -23.05 8.48 -0.85
N VAL A 75 -22.39 7.33 -0.99
CA VAL A 75 -22.88 6.06 -0.46
C VAL A 75 -23.04 6.18 1.05
N GLN A 76 -24.17 5.70 1.55
CA GLN A 76 -24.49 5.64 2.97
C GLN A 76 -24.57 4.18 3.39
N TRP A 77 -24.03 3.85 4.55
CA TRP A 77 -24.13 2.50 5.10
C TRP A 77 -24.19 2.50 6.62
N GLN A 78 -24.77 1.43 7.16
CA GLN A 78 -24.63 1.08 8.56
C GLN A 78 -23.55 0.02 8.70
N SER A 79 -22.59 0.21 9.59
CA SER A 79 -21.52 -0.79 9.81
C SER A 79 -22.13 -2.08 10.38
N LYS A 80 -22.03 -3.18 9.64
CA LYS A 80 -22.52 -4.50 10.11
C LYS A 80 -21.66 -5.11 11.23
N TYR A 81 -20.37 -4.78 11.24
CA TYR A 81 -19.39 -5.36 12.16
C TYR A 81 -18.62 -4.25 12.86
N GLY A 82 -18.24 -4.50 14.11
CA GLY A 82 -17.27 -3.66 14.82
C GLY A 82 -15.85 -3.85 14.29
N SER A 83 -15.00 -2.84 14.45
CA SER A 83 -13.62 -2.86 13.99
C SER A 83 -12.65 -2.14 14.91
N VAL A 84 -11.38 -2.53 14.82
CA VAL A 84 -10.24 -1.77 15.31
C VAL A 84 -9.43 -1.33 14.10
N ILE A 85 -9.12 -0.04 14.01
CA ILE A 85 -8.43 0.54 12.86
C ILE A 85 -7.24 1.39 13.27
N ALA A 86 -6.30 1.54 12.34
CA ALA A 86 -5.23 2.53 12.41
C ALA A 86 -5.56 3.69 11.47
N SER A 87 -5.52 4.92 12.01
CA SER A 87 -5.85 6.12 11.25
C SER A 87 -4.64 6.73 10.53
N GLY A 88 -4.92 7.40 9.42
CA GLY A 88 -4.03 8.37 8.81
C GLY A 88 -4.51 9.78 9.12
N TYR A 89 -3.71 10.54 9.90
CA TYR A 89 -4.02 11.90 10.35
C TYR A 89 -5.42 12.07 10.97
N ASP A 90 -6.00 11.00 11.54
CA ASP A 90 -7.39 10.92 12.04
C ASP A 90 -8.51 11.31 11.04
N ILE A 91 -8.19 11.44 9.75
CA ILE A 91 -9.15 11.76 8.68
C ILE A 91 -9.43 10.57 7.75
N SER A 92 -8.64 9.51 7.88
CA SER A 92 -8.75 8.31 7.05
C SER A 92 -8.47 7.06 7.86
N THR A 93 -9.11 5.96 7.49
CA THR A 93 -8.71 4.62 7.95
C THR A 93 -7.72 4.05 6.94
N THR A 94 -6.51 3.74 7.37
CA THR A 94 -5.44 3.22 6.49
C THR A 94 -5.21 1.73 6.63
N ASP A 95 -5.54 1.15 7.78
CA ASP A 95 -5.43 -0.29 8.08
C ASP A 95 -6.43 -0.67 9.19
N GLY A 96 -6.71 -1.96 9.38
CA GLY A 96 -7.55 -2.45 10.47
C GLY A 96 -8.06 -3.88 10.31
N ILE A 97 -8.78 -4.34 11.34
CA ILE A 97 -9.42 -5.66 11.41
C ILE A 97 -10.82 -5.53 11.99
N ASN A 98 -11.77 -6.33 11.49
CA ASN A 98 -13.11 -6.41 12.06
C ASN A 98 -13.28 -7.63 12.99
N GLU A 99 -14.38 -7.65 13.74
CA GLU A 99 -14.70 -8.75 14.67
C GLU A 99 -14.89 -10.13 14.01
N LYS A 100 -14.95 -10.20 12.68
CA LYS A 100 -15.02 -11.46 11.91
C LYS A 100 -13.66 -11.88 11.33
N GLY A 101 -12.58 -11.19 11.71
CA GLY A 101 -11.22 -11.51 11.31
C GLY A 101 -10.85 -11.06 9.89
N LEU A 102 -11.68 -10.23 9.24
CA LEU A 102 -11.32 -9.62 7.94
C LEU A 102 -10.34 -8.47 8.17
N VAL A 103 -9.20 -8.50 7.48
CA VAL A 103 -8.09 -7.53 7.62
C VAL A 103 -7.92 -6.72 6.33
N GLY A 104 -7.78 -5.40 6.47
CA GLY A 104 -7.54 -4.44 5.38
C GLY A 104 -6.09 -4.31 4.92
#